data_AF-A0A3B1AQT7-F1
#
_entry.id   AF-A0A3B1AQT7-F1
#
_cell.length_a   1.000
_cell.length_b   1.000
_cell.length_c   1.000
_cell.angle_alpha   90.00
_cell.angle_beta   90.00
_cell.angle_gamma   90.00
#
_symmetry.space_group_name_H-M   'P 1'
#
loop_
_entity.id
_entity.type
_entity.pdbx_description
1 polymer ?
#
loop_
_entity_poly.entity_id
_entity_poly.type
_entity_poly.pdbx_seq_one_letter_code
_entity_poly.pdbx_strand_id
1 'polypeptide(L)'
;MGFTQACPNCSYQRKETDSTPDWQCPSCGIAYAKVMAVNQTLGAQRGTMTPLRAQTSRRDWFDRTLSLFLVMSILGLLVSWWIKDDLPDFRKITTELQNDPIQRISRDQPFDFDYRKRTYSIEPVAEYELWGLVVTHNDITGMTDIIHDDDSVDIKDICVVWGDNVVNNDYQKVIYSSGDFTCYYEYELPMDFSHDQLSNNHLLSDDEEIRERIRNIKIGDQVHLKGMLVNYSTAATPDWKRSTSTNRNDTGNGACEVVFVEEFNILKSTNRLAYFWFDISFWLIVFFVLFKLTAIAFFPNFLKD
;
A
#
# COMPACT_ATOMS: atom_id res chain seq x y z
N MET A 1 -74.73 -42.50 5.56
CA MET A 1 -73.78 -42.31 6.67
C MET A 1 -73.35 -40.85 6.61
N GLY A 2 -73.80 -40.03 7.57
CA GLY A 2 -73.43 -38.61 7.61
C GLY A 2 -71.95 -38.42 7.93
N PHE A 3 -71.38 -37.29 7.53
CA PHE A 3 -69.98 -36.93 7.82
C PHE A 3 -69.79 -36.78 9.34
N THR A 4 -68.96 -37.64 9.96
CA THR A 4 -68.80 -37.72 11.44
C THR A 4 -67.62 -36.91 11.99
N GLN A 5 -66.78 -36.34 11.13
CA GLN A 5 -65.61 -35.55 11.53
C GLN A 5 -65.97 -34.06 11.66
N ALA A 6 -65.19 -33.33 12.46
CA ALA A 6 -65.31 -31.87 12.54
C ALA A 6 -65.05 -31.24 11.16
N CYS A 7 -65.79 -30.18 10.84
CA CYS A 7 -65.67 -29.52 9.54
C CYS A 7 -64.22 -29.02 9.33
N PRO A 8 -63.51 -29.41 8.27
CA PRO A 8 -62.14 -28.98 8.04
C PRO A 8 -61.99 -27.49 7.72
N ASN A 9 -63.09 -26.76 7.50
CA ASN A 9 -63.07 -25.30 7.26
C ASN A 9 -63.33 -24.46 8.52
N CYS A 10 -64.19 -24.91 9.43
CA CYS A 10 -64.60 -24.12 10.61
C CYS A 10 -64.57 -24.89 11.93
N SER A 11 -64.13 -26.16 11.91
CA SER A 11 -64.07 -27.08 13.05
C SER A 11 -65.41 -27.40 13.73
N TYR A 12 -66.54 -27.01 13.15
CA TYR A 12 -67.86 -27.34 13.69
C TYR A 12 -68.12 -28.85 13.68
N GLN A 13 -68.62 -29.38 14.79
CA GLN A 13 -69.01 -30.78 14.93
C GLN A 13 -70.53 -30.91 14.78
N ARG A 14 -70.97 -31.67 13.77
CA ARG A 14 -72.38 -31.87 13.45
C ARG A 14 -73.11 -32.55 14.62
N LYS A 15 -74.28 -32.03 14.97
CA LYS A 15 -75.21 -32.59 15.95
C LYS A 15 -76.36 -33.29 15.23
N GLU A 16 -76.98 -34.27 15.87
CA GLU A 16 -78.14 -34.98 15.32
C GLU A 16 -79.35 -34.06 15.06
N THR A 17 -79.40 -32.91 15.74
CA THR A 17 -80.45 -31.89 15.60
C THR A 17 -80.24 -30.95 14.41
N ASP A 18 -79.13 -31.07 13.67
CA ASP A 18 -78.83 -30.16 12.56
C ASP A 18 -79.65 -30.52 11.31
N SER A 19 -80.39 -29.55 10.76
CA SER A 19 -81.32 -29.76 9.64
C SER A 19 -80.69 -29.68 8.25
N THR A 20 -79.40 -29.38 8.13
CA THR A 20 -78.74 -29.24 6.81
C THR A 20 -78.37 -30.60 6.22
N PRO A 21 -78.38 -30.75 4.88
CA PRO A 21 -78.02 -32.01 4.22
C PRO A 21 -76.65 -32.54 4.65
N ASP A 22 -76.49 -33.87 4.67
CA ASP A 22 -75.28 -34.56 5.15
C ASP A 22 -73.98 -34.07 4.48
N TRP A 23 -74.05 -33.66 3.22
CA TRP A 23 -72.92 -33.20 2.41
C TRP A 23 -72.45 -31.77 2.71
N GLN A 24 -73.21 -30.99 3.49
CA GLN A 24 -72.99 -29.56 3.74
C GLN A 24 -72.84 -29.23 5.23
N CYS A 25 -71.81 -28.46 5.60
CA CYS A 25 -71.63 -28.03 6.99
C CYS A 25 -72.78 -27.11 7.46
N PRO A 26 -73.44 -27.40 8.60
CA PRO A 26 -74.50 -26.56 9.15
C PRO A 26 -74.04 -25.15 9.56
N SER A 27 -72.78 -25.01 9.99
CA SER A 27 -72.25 -23.74 10.52
C SER A 27 -71.74 -22.80 9.42
N CYS A 28 -70.94 -23.29 8.47
CA CYS A 28 -70.31 -22.45 7.45
C CYS A 28 -70.84 -22.69 6.02
N GLY A 29 -71.78 -23.61 5.83
CA GLY A 29 -72.41 -23.88 4.54
C GLY A 29 -71.51 -24.54 3.48
N ILE A 30 -70.28 -24.93 3.82
CA ILE A 30 -69.34 -25.53 2.85
C ILE A 30 -69.67 -27.01 2.57
N ALA A 31 -69.53 -27.43 1.33
CA ALA A 31 -69.59 -28.85 0.98
C ALA A 31 -68.29 -29.56 1.38
N TYR A 32 -68.40 -30.67 2.13
CA TYR A 32 -67.22 -31.37 2.66
C TYR A 32 -66.26 -31.86 1.55
N ALA A 33 -66.82 -32.34 0.43
CA ALA A 33 -66.06 -32.79 -0.73
C ALA A 33 -65.14 -31.69 -1.31
N LYS A 34 -65.58 -30.42 -1.28
CA LYS A 34 -64.79 -29.30 -1.81
C LYS A 34 -63.54 -29.04 -0.98
N VAL A 35 -63.65 -29.10 0.34
CA VAL A 35 -62.52 -28.88 1.25
C VAL A 35 -61.54 -30.05 1.22
N MET A 36 -62.06 -31.28 1.17
CA MET A 36 -61.22 -32.47 1.06
C MET A 36 -60.40 -32.49 -0.23
N ALA A 37 -60.98 -32.11 -1.38
CA ALA A 37 -60.26 -32.01 -2.63
C ALA A 37 -59.10 -30.98 -2.58
N VAL A 38 -59.33 -29.82 -1.94
CA VAL A 38 -58.31 -28.78 -1.75
C VAL A 38 -57.21 -29.26 -0.79
N ASN A 39 -57.56 -29.92 0.31
CA ASN A 39 -56.58 -30.47 1.23
C ASN A 39 -55.74 -31.60 0.60
N GLN A 40 -56.33 -32.41 -0.28
CA GLN A 40 -55.64 -33.47 -0.99
C GLN A 40 -54.64 -32.92 -2.02
N THR A 41 -55.00 -31.84 -2.72
CA THR A 41 -54.09 -31.13 -3.64
C THR A 41 -52.96 -30.41 -2.91
N LEU A 42 -53.24 -29.75 -1.79
CA LEU A 42 -52.21 -29.13 -0.94
C LEU A 42 -51.29 -30.15 -0.28
N GLY A 43 -51.82 -31.31 0.13
CA GLY A 43 -51.04 -32.41 0.68
C GLY A 43 -50.07 -33.03 -0.32
N ALA A 44 -50.50 -33.20 -1.58
CA ALA A 44 -49.66 -33.69 -2.67
C ALA A 44 -48.50 -32.73 -3.00
N GLN A 45 -48.70 -31.41 -2.89
CA GLN A 45 -47.63 -30.42 -3.11
C GLN A 45 -46.64 -30.32 -1.93
N ARG A 46 -47.03 -30.69 -0.71
CA ARG A 46 -46.11 -30.74 0.44
C ARG A 46 -45.19 -31.97 0.43
N GLY A 47 -45.63 -33.07 -0.17
CA GLY A 47 -44.84 -34.31 -0.27
C GLY A 47 -43.67 -34.27 -1.26
N THR A 48 -43.58 -33.23 -2.11
CA THR A 48 -42.56 -33.11 -3.17
C THR A 48 -41.44 -32.10 -2.86
N MET A 49 -41.46 -31.43 -1.70
CA MET A 49 -40.36 -30.57 -1.27
C MET A 49 -39.32 -31.37 -0.49
N THR A 50 -38.40 -32.00 -1.22
CA THR A 50 -37.12 -32.44 -0.67
C THR A 50 -36.39 -31.22 -0.10
N PRO A 51 -35.87 -31.24 1.14
CA PRO A 51 -35.05 -30.14 1.62
C PRO A 51 -33.81 -30.08 0.73
N LEU A 52 -33.65 -28.99 -0.02
CA LEU A 52 -32.41 -28.68 -0.72
C LEU A 52 -31.32 -28.48 0.34
N ARG A 53 -30.63 -29.56 0.69
CA ARG A 53 -29.36 -29.48 1.41
C ARG A 53 -28.45 -28.66 0.49
N ALA A 54 -28.11 -27.45 0.90
CA ALA A 54 -27.15 -26.62 0.18
C ALA A 54 -25.82 -27.36 0.14
N GLN A 55 -25.62 -28.14 -0.92
CA GLN A 55 -24.36 -28.74 -1.26
C GLN A 55 -23.54 -27.55 -1.78
N THR A 56 -22.77 -26.91 -0.89
CA THR A 56 -21.81 -25.89 -1.33
C THR A 56 -20.89 -26.59 -2.31
N SER A 57 -20.96 -26.15 -3.56
CA SER A 57 -20.17 -26.69 -4.66
C SER A 57 -18.69 -26.60 -4.28
N ARG A 58 -17.85 -27.47 -4.84
CA ARG A 58 -16.40 -27.37 -4.64
C ARG A 58 -15.89 -26.00 -5.10
N ARG A 59 -16.57 -25.43 -6.10
CA ARG A 59 -16.45 -24.04 -6.56
C ARG A 59 -16.71 -23.03 -5.45
N ASP A 60 -17.83 -23.10 -4.74
CA ASP A 60 -18.18 -22.13 -3.70
C ASP A 60 -17.12 -22.09 -2.58
N TRP A 61 -16.59 -23.25 -2.19
CA TRP A 61 -15.52 -23.33 -1.20
C TRP A 61 -14.22 -22.69 -1.71
N PHE A 62 -13.85 -22.98 -2.96
CA PHE A 62 -12.67 -22.38 -3.60
C PHE A 62 -12.80 -20.85 -3.71
N ASP A 63 -13.94 -20.36 -4.22
CA ASP A 63 -14.19 -18.92 -4.39
C ASP A 63 -14.20 -18.18 -3.05
N ARG A 64 -14.78 -18.76 -1.99
CA ARG A 64 -14.75 -18.19 -0.64
C ARG A 64 -13.35 -18.16 -0.06
N THR A 65 -12.57 -19.22 -0.23
CA THR A 65 -11.20 -19.32 0.27
C THR A 65 -10.30 -18.30 -0.42
N LEU A 66 -10.38 -18.20 -1.75
CA LEU A 66 -9.65 -17.21 -2.54
C LEU A 66 -10.04 -15.78 -2.15
N SER A 67 -11.34 -15.52 -1.98
CA SER A 67 -11.84 -14.21 -1.56
C SER A 67 -11.37 -13.86 -0.15
N LEU A 68 -11.31 -14.82 0.77
CA LEU A 68 -10.77 -14.61 2.10
C LEU A 68 -9.30 -14.18 2.05
N PHE A 69 -8.45 -14.88 1.31
CA PHE A 69 -7.03 -14.51 1.18
C PHE A 69 -6.83 -13.15 0.51
N LEU A 70 -7.66 -12.83 -0.49
CA LEU A 70 -7.66 -11.51 -1.11
C LEU A 70 -8.01 -10.41 -0.10
N VAL A 71 -9.07 -10.60 0.69
CA VAL A 71 -9.48 -9.66 1.74
C VAL A 71 -8.37 -9.50 2.80
N MET A 72 -7.76 -10.60 3.25
CA MET A 72 -6.64 -10.54 4.20
C MET A 72 -5.45 -9.77 3.64
N SER A 73 -5.15 -9.93 2.34
CA SER A 73 -4.06 -9.20 1.67
C SER A 73 -4.39 -7.72 1.56
N ILE A 74 -5.63 -7.35 1.23
CA ILE A 74 -6.08 -5.94 1.22
C ILE A 74 -5.97 -5.33 2.62
N LEU A 75 -6.41 -6.03 3.66
CA LEU A 75 -6.27 -5.56 5.04
C LEU A 75 -4.79 -5.39 5.43
N GLY A 76 -3.94 -6.35 5.07
CA GLY A 76 -2.49 -6.26 5.28
C GLY A 76 -1.88 -5.04 4.58
N LEU A 77 -2.27 -4.77 3.34
CA LEU A 77 -1.84 -3.61 2.57
C LEU A 77 -2.27 -2.29 3.25
N LEU A 78 -3.53 -2.19 3.70
CA LEU A 78 -4.06 -0.98 4.34
C LEU A 78 -3.37 -0.69 5.68
N VAL A 79 -3.16 -1.73 6.51
CA VAL A 79 -2.48 -1.58 7.80
C VAL A 79 -1.02 -1.19 7.60
N SER A 80 -0.31 -1.87 6.70
CA SER A 80 1.09 -1.56 6.43
C SER A 80 1.28 -0.19 5.77
N TRP A 81 0.37 0.23 4.87
CA TRP A 81 0.36 1.57 4.28
C TRP A 81 0.32 2.68 5.34
N TRP A 82 -0.47 2.49 6.40
CA TRP A 82 -0.61 3.49 7.45
C TRP A 82 0.61 3.63 8.36
N ILE A 83 1.46 2.59 8.43
CA ILE A 83 2.58 2.51 9.39
C ILE A 83 3.94 2.63 8.70
N LYS A 84 4.05 2.25 7.42
CA LYS A 84 5.35 2.10 6.74
C LYS A 84 6.18 3.38 6.74
N ASP A 85 5.54 4.55 6.59
CA ASP A 85 6.23 5.84 6.49
C ASP A 85 6.31 6.57 7.85
N ASP A 86 5.90 5.94 8.96
CA ASP A 86 5.98 6.56 10.29
C ASP A 86 7.42 6.86 10.70
N LEU A 87 7.69 8.09 11.09
CA LEU A 87 9.02 8.48 11.55
C LEU A 87 9.30 7.90 12.96
N PRO A 88 10.54 7.45 13.24
CA PRO A 88 10.90 6.87 14.54
C PRO A 88 10.73 7.89 15.66
N ASP A 89 10.51 7.45 16.89
CA ASP A 89 10.67 8.29 18.09
C ASP A 89 12.14 8.70 18.26
N PHE A 90 12.40 9.94 18.69
CA PHE A 90 13.74 10.51 18.85
C PHE A 90 14.67 9.65 19.72
N ARG A 91 14.12 8.90 20.70
CA ARG A 91 14.90 7.96 21.54
C ARG A 91 15.45 6.76 20.77
N LYS A 92 14.98 6.53 19.54
CA LYS A 92 15.46 5.49 18.63
C LYS A 92 16.46 6.03 17.60
N ILE A 93 16.70 7.34 17.56
CA ILE A 93 17.71 7.98 16.72
C ILE A 93 19.11 7.75 17.28
N THR A 94 20.07 7.45 16.40
CA THR A 94 21.47 7.30 16.80
C THR A 94 22.11 8.67 17.01
N THR A 95 23.08 8.76 17.91
CA THR A 95 23.68 10.05 18.30
C THR A 95 24.47 10.72 17.19
N GLU A 96 24.92 9.95 16.20
CA GLU A 96 25.68 10.46 15.05
C GLU A 96 24.87 11.45 14.21
N LEU A 97 23.53 11.30 14.17
CA LEU A 97 22.62 12.19 13.45
C LEU A 97 22.52 13.59 14.09
N GLN A 98 23.13 13.83 15.25
CA GLN A 98 23.20 15.16 15.87
C GLN A 98 24.40 15.97 15.36
N ASN A 99 25.30 15.37 14.58
CA ASN A 99 26.44 16.08 14.00
C ASN A 99 26.02 16.88 12.76
N ASP A 100 26.61 18.06 12.60
CA ASP A 100 26.48 18.81 11.36
C ASP A 100 27.21 18.11 10.20
N PRO A 101 26.73 18.29 8.95
CA PRO A 101 27.36 17.69 7.79
C PRO A 101 28.73 18.32 7.57
N ILE A 102 29.73 17.48 7.33
CA ILE A 102 31.11 17.91 7.10
C ILE A 102 31.21 18.35 5.65
N GLN A 103 31.71 19.57 5.43
CA GLN A 103 31.95 20.13 4.11
C GLN A 103 33.35 20.76 4.05
N ARG A 104 34.21 20.29 3.16
CA ARG A 104 35.58 20.81 2.98
C ARG A 104 35.85 21.05 1.51
N ILE A 105 36.57 22.13 1.17
CA ILE A 105 36.91 22.42 -0.23
C ILE A 105 37.65 21.23 -0.84
N SER A 106 37.10 20.67 -1.92
CA SER A 106 37.73 19.56 -2.64
C SER A 106 38.93 20.08 -3.45
N ARG A 107 39.93 19.22 -3.62
CA ARG A 107 41.09 19.46 -4.51
C ARG A 107 41.15 18.46 -5.65
N ASP A 108 40.11 17.65 -5.78
CA ASP A 108 40.02 16.61 -6.79
C ASP A 108 39.86 17.25 -8.17
N GLN A 109 40.44 16.59 -9.17
CA GLN A 109 40.31 17.06 -10.54
C GLN A 109 38.95 16.61 -11.09
N PRO A 110 38.35 17.39 -12.01
CA PRO A 110 37.21 16.92 -12.77
C PRO A 110 37.51 15.58 -13.44
N PHE A 111 36.51 14.71 -13.48
CA PHE A 111 36.61 13.39 -14.06
C PHE A 111 35.32 13.03 -14.79
N ASP A 112 35.42 12.05 -15.68
CA ASP A 112 34.27 11.52 -16.38
C ASP A 112 34.01 10.08 -15.92
N PHE A 113 32.74 9.69 -15.89
CA PHE A 113 32.37 8.29 -15.74
C PHE A 113 31.27 7.93 -16.73
N ASP A 114 31.31 6.67 -17.16
CA ASP A 114 30.30 6.13 -18.07
C ASP A 114 29.19 5.50 -17.24
N TYR A 115 27.96 5.94 -17.50
CA TYR A 115 26.78 5.28 -16.99
C TYR A 115 25.84 4.94 -18.14
N ARG A 116 25.58 3.64 -18.31
CA ARG A 116 24.82 3.08 -19.42
C ARG A 116 25.40 3.52 -20.77
N LYS A 117 24.65 4.30 -21.56
CA LYS A 117 25.03 4.76 -22.91
C LYS A 117 25.49 6.22 -22.94
N ARG A 118 25.79 6.82 -21.79
CA ARG A 118 26.14 8.23 -21.65
C ARG A 118 27.39 8.37 -20.79
N THR A 119 28.24 9.31 -21.17
CA THR A 119 29.36 9.77 -20.36
C THR A 119 28.92 11.02 -19.61
N TYR A 120 29.18 11.05 -18.31
CA TYR A 120 28.89 12.16 -17.43
C TYR A 120 30.18 12.80 -16.99
N SER A 121 30.23 14.13 -17.05
CA SER A 121 31.35 14.91 -16.57
C SER A 121 31.03 15.44 -15.18
N ILE A 122 31.92 15.16 -14.23
CA ILE A 122 31.81 15.49 -12.81
C ILE A 122 32.86 16.54 -12.47
N GLU A 123 32.41 17.61 -11.84
CA GLU A 123 33.26 18.65 -11.27
C GLU A 123 33.10 18.69 -9.74
N PRO A 124 34.09 18.17 -9.00
CA PRO A 124 34.11 18.24 -7.54
C PRO A 124 34.09 19.68 -7.02
N VAL A 125 33.26 19.92 -6.01
CA VAL A 125 33.12 21.22 -5.33
C VAL A 125 33.61 21.14 -3.88
N ALA A 126 33.19 20.11 -3.15
CA ALA A 126 33.59 19.91 -1.76
C ALA A 126 33.57 18.41 -1.38
N GLU A 127 34.48 17.99 -0.52
CA GLU A 127 34.32 16.75 0.25
C GLU A 127 33.07 16.88 1.13
N TYR A 128 32.28 15.81 1.20
CA TYR A 128 30.99 15.81 1.89
C TYR A 128 30.76 14.55 2.71
N GLU A 129 30.27 14.71 3.94
CA GLU A 129 29.87 13.61 4.80
C GLU A 129 28.67 14.02 5.66
N LEU A 130 27.63 13.20 5.66
CA LEU A 130 26.35 13.51 6.30
C LEU A 130 25.80 12.29 7.06
N TRP A 131 25.30 12.55 8.26
CA TRP A 131 24.46 11.64 9.03
C TRP A 131 23.06 12.25 9.12
N GLY A 132 22.04 11.54 8.67
CA GLY A 132 20.70 12.10 8.61
C GLY A 132 19.59 11.06 8.74
N LEU A 133 18.42 11.52 9.19
CA LEU A 133 17.18 10.77 9.15
C LEU A 133 16.46 11.10 7.84
N VAL A 134 16.15 10.08 7.04
CA VAL A 134 15.36 10.23 5.81
C VAL A 134 13.90 10.50 6.18
N VAL A 135 13.42 11.70 5.89
CA VAL A 135 12.04 12.14 6.21
C VAL A 135 11.10 12.04 5.02
N THR A 136 11.64 12.18 3.82
CA THR A 136 10.94 11.93 2.55
C THR A 136 11.97 11.63 1.47
N HIS A 137 11.55 11.08 0.35
CA HIS A 137 12.38 10.90 -0.83
C HIS A 137 11.51 11.00 -2.07
N ASN A 138 12.09 11.33 -3.22
CA ASN A 138 11.37 11.17 -4.47
C ASN A 138 11.15 9.67 -4.71
N ASP A 139 9.95 9.32 -5.17
CA ASP A 139 9.61 7.92 -5.44
C ASP A 139 9.76 7.64 -6.92
N ILE A 140 11.01 7.55 -7.40
CA ILE A 140 11.33 7.14 -8.77
C ILE A 140 11.07 5.62 -8.96
N THR A 141 10.88 4.87 -7.86
CA THR A 141 10.70 3.41 -7.85
C THR A 141 9.35 2.96 -7.29
N GLY A 142 8.38 3.87 -7.21
CA GLY A 142 7.08 3.57 -6.62
C GLY A 142 6.43 2.41 -7.35
N MET A 143 5.86 1.45 -6.62
CA MET A 143 5.31 0.19 -7.17
C MET A 143 4.15 0.36 -8.17
N THR A 144 3.78 1.60 -8.50
CA THR A 144 2.88 1.96 -9.60
C THR A 144 3.60 2.20 -10.92
N ASP A 145 4.94 2.19 -10.95
CA ASP A 145 5.70 2.57 -12.14
C ASP A 145 6.13 1.35 -12.96
N ILE A 146 5.26 0.92 -13.85
CA ILE A 146 5.54 -0.13 -14.86
C ILE A 146 6.46 0.42 -15.97
N ILE A 147 6.91 1.69 -15.90
CA ILE A 147 7.74 2.34 -16.92
C ILE A 147 8.82 3.19 -16.23
N HIS A 148 9.93 2.58 -15.85
CA HIS A 148 11.08 3.37 -15.40
C HIS A 148 11.82 3.94 -16.62
N ASP A 149 12.13 5.25 -16.58
CA ASP A 149 13.16 5.85 -17.42
C ASP A 149 14.53 5.41 -16.89
N ASP A 150 14.82 4.17 -17.24
CA ASP A 150 15.95 3.38 -16.77
C ASP A 150 17.26 4.15 -17.02
N ASP A 151 17.33 5.02 -18.04
CA ASP A 151 18.55 5.69 -18.47
C ASP A 151 19.00 6.92 -17.64
N SER A 152 18.35 7.23 -16.51
CA SER A 152 18.78 8.33 -15.63
C SER A 152 20.03 7.97 -14.79
N VAL A 153 20.98 8.91 -14.70
CA VAL A 153 22.15 8.77 -13.81
C VAL A 153 21.79 9.00 -12.35
N ASP A 154 20.75 9.80 -12.15
CA ASP A 154 20.14 10.16 -10.88
C ASP A 154 19.55 8.91 -10.23
N ILE A 155 19.98 8.58 -9.02
CA ILE A 155 19.53 7.35 -8.34
C ILE A 155 18.22 7.60 -7.61
N LYS A 156 18.26 8.58 -6.70
CA LYS A 156 17.18 8.96 -5.80
C LYS A 156 17.54 10.29 -5.14
N ASP A 157 16.53 11.12 -4.94
CA ASP A 157 16.64 12.30 -4.10
C ASP A 157 16.09 11.95 -2.73
N ILE A 158 16.87 12.21 -1.68
CA ILE A 158 16.45 12.02 -0.30
C ILE A 158 16.42 13.36 0.42
N CYS A 159 15.34 13.61 1.14
CA CYS A 159 15.30 14.69 2.10
C CYS A 159 15.64 14.16 3.47
N VAL A 160 16.59 14.81 4.12
CA VAL A 160 17.11 14.37 5.42
C VAL A 160 17.10 15.51 6.43
N VAL A 161 16.92 15.15 7.70
CA VAL A 161 17.05 16.04 8.86
C VAL A 161 18.10 15.51 9.82
N TRP A 162 18.77 16.41 10.53
CA TRP A 162 19.84 16.09 11.49
C TRP A 162 19.89 17.15 12.60
N GLY A 163 20.92 17.09 13.46
CA GLY A 163 21.20 18.14 14.43
C GLY A 163 20.14 18.23 15.53
N ASP A 164 19.74 19.45 15.85
CA ASP A 164 18.71 19.75 16.85
C ASP A 164 17.33 19.24 16.41
N ASN A 165 17.06 19.12 15.10
CA ASN A 165 15.78 18.56 14.61
C ASN A 165 15.49 17.15 15.12
N VAL A 166 16.50 16.37 15.48
CA VAL A 166 16.33 14.96 15.91
C VAL A 166 16.45 14.74 17.42
N VAL A 167 16.52 15.82 18.22
CA VAL A 167 16.67 15.72 19.69
C VAL A 167 15.32 15.61 20.43
N ASN A 168 14.22 15.87 19.74
CA ASN A 168 12.85 15.74 20.23
C ASN A 168 11.93 15.21 19.10
N ASN A 169 10.64 15.00 19.34
CA ASN A 169 9.72 14.42 18.34
C ASN A 169 9.02 15.45 17.42
N ASP A 170 9.41 16.73 17.40
CA ASP A 170 8.71 17.75 16.61
C ASP A 170 8.87 17.54 15.11
N TYR A 171 10.00 16.99 14.64
CA TYR A 171 10.18 16.58 13.23
C TYR A 171 9.09 15.62 12.74
N GLN A 172 8.47 14.82 13.62
CA GLN A 172 7.38 13.92 13.23
C GLN A 172 6.09 14.66 12.84
N LYS A 173 5.94 15.91 13.26
CA LYS A 173 4.75 16.75 13.02
C LYS A 173 4.90 17.62 11.77
N VAL A 174 6.11 17.68 11.21
CA VAL A 174 6.38 18.42 9.97
C VAL A 174 5.83 17.61 8.80
N ILE A 175 5.13 18.30 7.90
CA ILE A 175 4.63 17.71 6.66
C ILE A 175 5.73 17.85 5.62
N TYR A 176 6.36 16.74 5.24
CA TYR A 176 7.40 16.71 4.21
C TYR A 176 6.84 16.23 2.86
N SER A 177 7.35 16.79 1.77
CA SER A 177 7.14 16.22 0.44
C SER A 177 8.35 16.45 -0.46
N SER A 178 8.59 15.52 -1.38
CA SER A 178 9.69 15.61 -2.34
C SER A 178 9.16 15.98 -3.72
N GLY A 179 9.74 17.00 -4.34
CA GLY A 179 9.59 17.27 -5.76
C GLY A 179 10.88 16.96 -6.52
N ASP A 180 10.94 17.40 -7.78
CA ASP A 180 12.16 17.35 -8.56
C ASP A 180 13.20 18.28 -7.91
N PHE A 181 14.23 17.71 -7.28
CA PHE A 181 15.35 18.41 -6.65
C PHE A 181 14.99 19.34 -5.48
N THR A 182 13.78 19.25 -4.93
CA THR A 182 13.34 20.13 -3.84
C THR A 182 12.66 19.33 -2.75
N CYS A 183 13.12 19.50 -1.51
CA CYS A 183 12.41 19.06 -0.33
C CYS A 183 11.52 20.19 0.18
N TYR A 184 10.21 19.96 0.20
CA TYR A 184 9.23 20.86 0.77
C TYR A 184 8.89 20.42 2.19
N TYR A 185 8.70 21.40 3.08
CA TYR A 185 8.31 21.17 4.46
C TYR A 185 7.31 22.24 4.91
N GLU A 186 6.32 21.82 5.68
CA GLU A 186 5.30 22.71 6.26
C GLU A 186 5.05 22.32 7.73
N TYR A 187 4.92 23.32 8.60
CA TYR A 187 4.60 23.12 10.00
C TYR A 187 3.90 24.33 10.63
N GLU A 188 3.16 24.09 11.71
CA GLU A 188 2.49 25.14 12.48
C GLU A 188 3.38 25.58 13.67
N LEU A 189 3.42 26.88 13.93
CA LEU A 189 4.13 27.45 15.09
C LEU A 189 3.28 27.39 16.36
N PRO A 190 3.89 27.26 17.56
CA PRO A 190 5.32 27.12 17.81
C PRO A 190 5.82 25.68 17.58
N MET A 191 6.98 25.54 16.94
CA MET A 191 7.66 24.27 16.71
C MET A 191 9.16 24.43 16.91
N ASP A 192 9.81 23.45 17.53
CA ASP A 192 11.25 23.36 17.65
C ASP A 192 11.82 22.63 16.42
N PHE A 193 11.91 23.34 15.29
CA PHE A 193 12.39 22.82 14.02
C PHE A 193 13.25 23.86 13.28
N SER A 194 14.49 23.50 12.98
CA SER A 194 15.48 24.33 12.29
C SER A 194 15.59 23.93 10.82
N HIS A 195 15.24 24.84 9.93
CA HIS A 195 15.23 24.56 8.49
C HIS A 195 16.63 24.45 7.86
N ASP A 196 17.65 25.02 8.51
CA ASP A 196 19.07 24.90 8.13
C ASP A 196 19.71 23.56 8.55
N GLN A 197 18.96 22.73 9.28
CA GLN A 197 19.29 21.34 9.62
C GLN A 197 18.42 20.35 8.84
N LEU A 198 18.11 20.71 7.59
CA LEU A 198 17.41 19.91 6.59
C LEU A 198 18.07 20.12 5.22
N SER A 199 18.22 19.06 4.42
CA SER A 199 18.67 19.20 3.04
C SER A 199 18.04 18.18 2.11
N ASN A 200 17.84 18.60 0.85
CA ASN A 200 17.54 17.70 -0.26
C ASN A 200 18.85 17.25 -0.89
N ASN A 201 19.11 15.94 -0.89
CA ASN A 201 20.31 15.34 -1.43
C ASN A 201 19.97 14.59 -2.72
N HIS A 202 20.53 15.04 -3.82
CA HIS A 202 20.45 14.40 -5.12
C HIS A 202 21.66 13.47 -5.33
N LEU A 203 21.41 12.16 -5.38
CA LEU A 203 22.47 11.17 -5.26
C LEU A 203 22.88 10.54 -6.60
N LEU A 204 24.20 10.56 -6.84
CA LEU A 204 24.89 9.95 -7.98
C LEU A 204 25.95 8.97 -7.45
N SER A 205 26.26 7.92 -8.22
CA SER A 205 27.37 7.01 -7.93
C SER A 205 27.68 6.18 -9.17
N ASP A 206 28.95 5.82 -9.36
CA ASP A 206 29.43 4.87 -10.37
C ASP A 206 29.47 3.41 -9.87
N ASP A 207 29.25 3.19 -8.56
CA ASP A 207 29.21 1.87 -7.94
C ASP A 207 27.76 1.34 -7.85
N GLU A 208 27.48 0.23 -8.54
CA GLU A 208 26.13 -0.35 -8.58
C GLU A 208 25.65 -0.90 -7.22
N GLU A 209 26.54 -1.32 -6.33
CA GLU A 209 26.17 -1.74 -4.97
C GLU A 209 25.67 -0.54 -4.15
N ILE A 210 26.35 0.60 -4.27
CA ILE A 210 25.92 1.86 -3.65
C ILE A 210 24.57 2.29 -4.23
N ARG A 211 24.41 2.21 -5.55
CA ARG A 211 23.15 2.55 -6.22
C ARG A 211 21.98 1.67 -5.74
N GLU A 212 22.19 0.36 -5.63
CA GLU A 212 21.19 -0.57 -5.07
C GLU A 212 20.79 -0.20 -3.64
N ARG A 213 21.77 0.12 -2.77
CA ARG A 213 21.49 0.54 -1.39
C ARG A 213 20.64 1.81 -1.37
N ILE A 214 20.97 2.79 -2.21
CA ILE A 214 20.25 4.06 -2.30
C ILE A 214 18.82 3.87 -2.82
N ARG A 215 18.62 3.06 -3.86
CA ARG A 215 17.27 2.75 -4.39
C ARG A 215 16.36 2.16 -3.30
N ASN A 216 16.92 1.30 -2.47
CA ASN A 216 16.19 0.60 -1.41
C ASN A 216 15.93 1.42 -0.14
N ILE A 217 16.44 2.67 -0.04
CA ILE A 217 16.16 3.58 1.08
C ILE A 217 14.66 3.76 1.25
N LYS A 218 14.24 3.77 2.52
CA LYS A 218 12.87 4.02 2.96
C LYS A 218 12.78 5.23 3.87
N ILE A 219 11.58 5.78 4.01
CA ILE A 219 11.29 6.82 5.01
C ILE A 219 11.54 6.24 6.41
N GLY A 220 12.19 7.03 7.27
CA GLY A 220 12.58 6.64 8.61
C GLY A 220 13.89 5.86 8.70
N ASP A 221 14.61 5.65 7.59
CA ASP A 221 15.99 5.15 7.62
C ASP A 221 16.95 6.24 8.14
N GLN A 222 17.86 5.83 9.03
CA GLN A 222 18.97 6.64 9.51
C GLN A 222 20.20 6.27 8.69
N VAL A 223 20.77 7.24 7.99
CA VAL A 223 21.79 7.00 6.97
C VAL A 223 23.06 7.75 7.30
N HIS A 224 24.18 7.17 6.84
CA HIS A 224 25.47 7.81 6.72
C HIS A 224 25.87 7.77 5.26
N LEU A 225 26.15 8.93 4.69
CA LEU A 225 26.60 9.08 3.32
C LEU A 225 27.90 9.87 3.28
N LYS A 226 28.78 9.48 2.39
CA LYS A 226 30.07 10.14 2.19
C LYS A 226 30.47 10.14 0.72
N GLY A 227 31.10 11.22 0.31
CA GLY A 227 31.61 11.41 -1.04
C GLY A 227 31.92 12.88 -1.29
N MET A 228 31.40 13.42 -2.39
CA MET A 228 31.68 14.80 -2.80
C MET A 228 30.40 15.53 -3.19
N LEU A 229 30.27 16.81 -2.83
CA LEU A 229 29.38 17.74 -3.52
C LEU A 229 29.97 18.01 -4.89
N VAL A 230 29.16 17.82 -5.94
CA VAL A 230 29.62 17.92 -7.33
C VAL A 230 28.66 18.74 -8.18
N ASN A 231 29.21 19.35 -9.22
CA ASN A 231 28.39 19.74 -10.36
C ASN A 231 28.54 18.68 -11.46
N TYR A 232 27.50 18.44 -12.25
CA TYR A 232 27.58 17.46 -13.33
C TYR A 232 26.80 17.87 -14.58
N SER A 233 27.22 17.31 -15.72
CA SER A 233 26.51 17.43 -17.00
C SER A 233 26.73 16.17 -17.82
N THR A 234 25.86 15.89 -18.79
CA THR A 234 26.22 14.90 -19.82
C THR A 234 27.32 15.48 -20.70
N ALA A 235 28.32 14.67 -21.08
CA ALA A 235 29.41 15.12 -21.95
C ALA A 235 28.91 15.60 -23.32
N ALA A 236 27.72 15.13 -23.75
CA ALA A 236 27.06 15.59 -24.97
C ALA A 236 26.45 16.99 -24.86
N THR A 237 26.17 17.46 -23.64
CA THR A 237 25.52 18.76 -23.36
C THR A 237 26.20 19.48 -22.18
N PRO A 238 27.47 19.90 -22.32
CA PRO A 238 28.24 20.50 -21.23
C PRO A 238 27.65 21.82 -20.71
N ASP A 239 26.93 22.56 -21.56
CA ASP A 239 26.27 23.81 -21.16
C ASP A 239 25.06 23.60 -20.23
N TRP A 240 24.54 22.36 -20.16
CA TRP A 240 23.36 22.00 -19.36
C TRP A 240 23.82 21.30 -18.08
N LYS A 241 24.41 22.12 -17.22
CA LYS A 241 25.02 21.69 -15.97
C LYS A 241 24.05 21.78 -14.80
N ARG A 242 24.03 20.72 -14.00
CA ARG A 242 23.44 20.69 -12.67
C ARG A 242 24.50 21.10 -11.66
N SER A 243 24.13 21.98 -10.75
CA SER A 243 25.05 22.51 -9.75
C SER A 243 24.59 22.15 -8.35
N THR A 244 25.54 21.79 -7.49
CA THR A 244 25.29 21.57 -6.06
C THR A 244 25.20 22.90 -5.31
N SER A 245 24.35 22.96 -4.29
CA SER A 245 24.49 23.95 -3.23
C SER A 245 25.65 23.60 -2.30
N THR A 246 26.23 24.63 -1.68
CA THR A 246 27.22 24.57 -0.60
C THR A 246 26.83 25.45 0.59
N ASN A 247 25.65 26.07 0.52
CA ASN A 247 25.08 26.93 1.54
C ASN A 247 24.11 26.09 2.37
N ARG A 248 23.99 26.37 3.67
CA ARG A 248 23.06 25.69 4.58
C ARG A 248 21.76 26.45 4.80
N ASN A 249 21.75 27.74 4.44
CA ASN A 249 20.63 28.65 4.71
C ASN A 249 19.82 28.99 3.45
N ASP A 250 20.14 28.39 2.31
CA ASP A 250 19.34 28.53 1.10
C ASP A 250 18.16 27.55 1.10
N THR A 251 17.10 27.94 0.39
CA THR A 251 15.84 27.20 0.36
C THR A 251 15.26 27.23 -1.05
N GLY A 252 14.48 26.21 -1.40
CA GLY A 252 13.79 26.15 -2.69
C GLY A 252 14.72 25.78 -3.86
N ASN A 253 14.40 26.29 -5.05
CA ASN A 253 15.10 25.90 -6.27
C ASN A 253 16.57 26.37 -6.23
N GLY A 254 17.50 25.41 -6.24
CA GLY A 254 18.94 25.65 -6.14
C GLY A 254 19.56 25.32 -4.78
N ALA A 255 18.76 24.99 -3.76
CA ALA A 255 19.24 24.57 -2.43
C ALA A 255 19.60 23.07 -2.36
N CYS A 256 19.51 22.36 -3.48
CA CYS A 256 19.78 20.92 -3.54
C CYS A 256 21.29 20.65 -3.47
N GLU A 257 21.67 19.70 -2.63
CA GLU A 257 23.02 19.16 -2.56
C GLU A 257 23.14 18.02 -3.57
N VAL A 258 23.99 18.18 -4.58
CA VAL A 258 24.25 17.11 -5.55
C VAL A 258 25.49 16.35 -5.09
N VAL A 259 25.29 15.09 -4.71
CA VAL A 259 26.32 14.28 -4.06
C VAL A 259 26.73 13.14 -4.99
N PHE A 260 28.03 13.09 -5.33
CA PHE A 260 28.65 11.89 -5.86
C PHE A 260 29.06 11.01 -4.68
N VAL A 261 28.34 9.91 -4.48
CA VAL A 261 28.41 9.04 -3.31
C VAL A 261 29.45 7.94 -3.52
N GLU A 262 30.39 7.87 -2.59
CA GLU A 262 31.47 6.88 -2.54
C GLU A 262 31.26 5.86 -1.41
N GLU A 263 30.48 6.22 -0.39
CA GLU A 263 30.10 5.32 0.69
C GLU A 263 28.67 5.63 1.14
N PHE A 264 27.87 4.58 1.31
CA PHE A 264 26.48 4.68 1.75
C PHE A 264 26.10 3.55 2.70
N ASN A 265 25.71 3.92 3.91
CA ASN A 265 25.37 3.00 4.99
C ASN A 265 24.01 3.34 5.59
N ILE A 266 23.12 2.34 5.68
CA ILE A 266 21.90 2.44 6.49
C ILE A 266 22.27 2.00 7.91
N LEU A 267 22.38 2.96 8.82
CA LEU A 267 22.73 2.73 10.22
C LEU A 267 21.61 1.99 10.94
N LYS A 268 20.36 2.41 10.67
CA LYS A 268 19.17 1.85 11.30
C LYS A 268 17.94 2.10 10.44
N SER A 269 17.06 1.10 10.37
CA SER A 269 15.77 1.21 9.68
C SER A 269 14.62 1.12 10.67
N THR A 270 13.62 1.97 10.52
CA THR A 270 12.49 2.08 11.48
C THR A 270 11.40 1.04 11.18
N ASN A 271 10.86 1.03 9.96
CA ASN A 271 9.64 0.29 9.62
C ASN A 271 9.87 -0.82 8.58
N ARG A 272 11.06 -1.43 8.54
CA ARG A 272 11.41 -2.46 7.55
C ARG A 272 10.37 -3.58 7.44
N LEU A 273 9.81 -4.02 8.56
CA LEU A 273 8.76 -5.05 8.56
C LEU A 273 7.44 -4.54 7.95
N ALA A 274 7.06 -3.28 8.19
CA ALA A 274 5.85 -2.72 7.60
C ALA A 274 5.99 -2.60 6.08
N TYR A 275 7.13 -2.13 5.58
CA TYR A 275 7.43 -2.16 4.13
C TYR A 275 7.40 -3.58 3.57
N PHE A 276 8.02 -4.56 4.24
CA PHE A 276 7.97 -5.96 3.80
C PHE A 276 6.53 -6.49 3.69
N TRP A 277 5.69 -6.21 4.69
CA TRP A 277 4.29 -6.63 4.66
C TRP A 277 3.47 -5.87 3.62
N PHE A 278 3.80 -4.60 3.35
CA PHE A 278 3.20 -3.83 2.27
C PHE A 278 3.47 -4.48 0.92
N ASP A 279 4.74 -4.76 0.62
CA ASP A 279 5.17 -5.37 -0.64
C ASP A 279 4.52 -6.74 -0.85
N ILE A 280 4.56 -7.60 0.17
CA ILE A 280 3.94 -8.93 0.11
C ILE A 280 2.43 -8.83 -0.09
N SER A 281 1.76 -7.97 0.66
CA SER A 281 0.31 -7.81 0.56
C SER A 281 -0.10 -7.36 -0.84
N PHE A 282 0.65 -6.43 -1.44
CA PHE A 282 0.45 -5.98 -2.81
C PHE A 282 0.58 -7.13 -3.82
N TRP A 283 1.70 -7.87 -3.77
CA TRP A 283 1.93 -8.98 -4.70
C TRP A 283 0.94 -10.13 -4.55
N LEU A 284 0.48 -10.41 -3.32
CA LEU A 284 -0.58 -11.37 -3.09
C LEU A 284 -1.91 -10.93 -3.71
N ILE A 285 -2.26 -9.64 -3.62
CA ILE A 285 -3.46 -9.10 -4.29
C ILE A 285 -3.34 -9.31 -5.80
N VAL A 286 -2.22 -8.92 -6.41
CA VAL A 286 -1.98 -9.10 -7.85
C VAL A 286 -2.09 -10.59 -8.22
N PHE A 287 -1.42 -11.46 -7.47
CA PHE A 287 -1.45 -12.90 -7.68
C PHE A 287 -2.88 -13.46 -7.61
N PHE A 288 -3.65 -13.17 -6.56
CA PHE A 288 -5.00 -13.70 -6.39
C PHE A 288 -5.98 -13.17 -7.44
N VAL A 289 -5.84 -11.91 -7.87
CA VAL A 289 -6.64 -11.34 -8.95
C VAL A 289 -6.33 -12.04 -10.27
N LEU A 290 -5.06 -12.13 -10.66
CA LEU A 290 -4.64 -12.80 -11.89
C LEU A 290 -5.04 -14.27 -11.88
N PHE A 291 -4.79 -14.97 -10.78
CA PHE A 291 -5.18 -16.37 -10.60
C PHE A 291 -6.69 -16.58 -10.78
N LYS A 292 -7.52 -15.69 -10.21
CA LYS A 292 -8.98 -15.74 -10.40
C LYS A 292 -9.38 -15.56 -11.86
N LEU A 293 -8.78 -14.58 -12.54
CA LEU A 293 -9.06 -14.32 -13.96
C LEU A 293 -8.65 -15.50 -14.84
N THR A 294 -7.47 -16.08 -14.61
CA THR A 294 -6.98 -17.26 -15.34
C THR A 294 -7.87 -18.48 -15.07
N ALA A 295 -8.28 -18.71 -13.82
CA ALA A 295 -9.19 -19.80 -13.48
C ALA A 295 -10.54 -19.69 -14.22
N ILE A 296 -11.10 -18.48 -14.31
CA ILE A 296 -12.33 -18.21 -15.06
C ILE A 296 -12.13 -18.42 -16.56
N ALA A 297 -11.02 -17.96 -17.12
CA ALA A 297 -10.76 -18.00 -18.56
C ALA A 297 -10.45 -19.40 -19.11
N PHE A 298 -9.60 -20.17 -18.42
CA PHE A 298 -9.06 -21.44 -18.93
C PHE A 298 -9.77 -22.68 -18.39
N PHE A 299 -10.50 -22.54 -17.28
CA PHE A 299 -11.14 -23.66 -16.63
C PHE A 299 -12.63 -23.43 -16.35
N PRO A 300 -13.45 -23.05 -17.36
CA PRO A 300 -14.87 -22.77 -17.15
C PRO A 300 -15.67 -23.99 -16.64
N ASN A 301 -15.14 -25.20 -16.84
CA ASN A 301 -15.72 -26.46 -16.36
C ASN A 301 -15.09 -26.98 -15.05
N PHE A 302 -13.93 -26.47 -14.59
CA PHE A 302 -13.35 -26.84 -13.28
C PHE A 302 -14.17 -26.27 -12.11
N LEU A 303 -14.99 -25.27 -12.41
CA LEU A 303 -15.92 -24.63 -11.49
C LEU A 303 -17.37 -25.11 -11.73
N LYS A 304 -17.61 -26.13 -12.55
CA LYS A 304 -18.90 -26.82 -12.60
C LYS A 304 -18.76 -28.08 -11.75
N ASP A 305 -19.21 -27.97 -10.50
CA ASP A 305 -19.76 -29.03 -9.63
C ASP A 305 -19.95 -28.48 -8.21
#